data_AF-A0A3D0SW88-F1
#
_entry.id   AF-A0A3D0SW88-F1
#
_cell.length_a   1.000
_cell.length_b   1.000
_cell.length_c   1.000
_cell.angle_alpha   90.00
_cell.angle_beta   90.00
_cell.angle_gamma   90.00
#
_symmetry.space_group_name_H-M   'P 1'
#
loop_
_entity.id
_entity.type
_entity.pdbx_description
1 polymer ?
#
loop_
_entity_poly.entity_id
_entity_poly.type
_entity_poly.pdbx_seq_one_letter_code
_entity_poly.pdbx_strand_id
1 'polypeptide(L)'
;HSAFHTPSQVWQIARDTPFQVVESGWVVVLGVRLQGDQVSSDYACRLERAAALCRADPQRRILLVGGQTGGSVSEAERGRQFLVKMGLPIDLLSIEDQSLHTLDNLRRARQVLGEDRAQPVVLVTSRYHLARSEILARGLGLHPVLCAAEERLRLDPLVLWQLALEAGYLHWYKVGRAWALWTGHCHSLARIT
;
A
#
# COMPACT_ATOMS: atom_id res chain seq x y z
N HIS A 1 7.92 -5.19 20.79
CA HIS A 1 9.23 -4.70 20.30
C HIS A 1 9.02 -3.38 19.58
N SER A 2 9.64 -2.30 20.07
CA SER A 2 9.37 -0.92 19.65
C SER A 2 9.83 -0.63 18.22
N ALA A 3 8.88 -0.42 17.31
CA ALA A 3 9.13 -0.16 15.89
C ALA A 3 9.63 1.28 15.65
N PHE A 4 10.92 1.50 15.84
CA PHE A 4 11.61 2.72 15.41
C PHE A 4 12.22 2.53 14.01
N HIS A 5 11.40 2.61 12.96
CA HIS A 5 11.86 2.84 11.56
C HIS A 5 12.70 4.10 11.36
N THR A 6 14.00 4.00 11.58
CA THR A 6 15.00 4.99 11.19
C THR A 6 15.11 5.08 9.66
N PRO A 7 15.75 6.11 9.08
CA PRO A 7 16.04 6.17 7.64
C PRO A 7 16.70 4.88 7.11
N SER A 8 17.56 4.25 7.92
CA SER A 8 18.15 2.95 7.62
C SER A 8 17.13 1.82 7.51
N GLN A 9 16.04 1.84 8.28
CA GLN A 9 14.97 0.85 8.15
C GLN A 9 14.10 1.09 6.92
N VAL A 10 13.85 2.33 6.52
CA VAL A 10 13.17 2.64 5.24
C VAL A 10 13.97 2.08 4.08
N TRP A 11 15.28 2.31 4.10
CA TRP A 11 16.20 1.73 3.13
C TRP A 11 16.20 0.20 3.14
N GLN A 12 16.32 -0.43 4.31
CA GLN A 12 16.30 -1.89 4.46
C GLN A 12 14.99 -2.49 3.93
N ILE A 13 13.83 -1.94 4.31
CA ILE A 13 12.52 -2.40 3.81
C ILE A 13 12.46 -2.25 2.29
N ALA A 14 12.85 -1.10 1.74
CA ALA A 14 12.83 -0.88 0.30
C ALA A 14 13.75 -1.83 -0.47
N ARG A 15 14.91 -2.21 0.10
CA ARG A 15 15.88 -3.10 -0.53
C ARG A 15 15.53 -4.58 -0.36
N ASP A 16 15.11 -4.98 0.84
CA ASP A 16 15.10 -6.38 1.26
C ASP A 16 13.69 -7.01 1.18
N THR A 17 12.63 -6.21 1.01
CA THR A 17 11.26 -6.75 0.85
C THR A 17 11.18 -7.65 -0.38
N PRO A 18 10.63 -8.87 -0.24
CA PRO A 18 10.48 -9.79 -1.34
C PRO A 18 9.39 -9.31 -2.31
N PHE A 19 9.50 -9.77 -3.54
CA PHE A 19 8.51 -9.52 -4.58
C PHE A 19 7.65 -10.76 -4.88
N GLN A 20 7.95 -11.88 -4.24
CA GLN A 20 7.16 -13.10 -4.24
C GLN A 20 6.81 -13.42 -2.79
N VAL A 21 5.56 -13.77 -2.57
CA VAL A 21 5.00 -14.09 -1.24
C VAL A 21 4.14 -15.34 -1.39
N VAL A 22 4.06 -16.15 -0.34
CA VAL A 22 3.37 -17.45 -0.36
C VAL A 22 1.97 -17.37 0.27
N GLU A 23 1.66 -16.26 0.92
CA GLU A 23 0.43 -16.06 1.66
C GLU A 23 -0.78 -15.95 0.74
N SER A 24 -1.82 -16.73 1.04
CA SER A 24 -3.09 -16.76 0.30
C SER A 24 -4.07 -15.73 0.87
N GLY A 25 -5.24 -15.59 0.22
CA GLY A 25 -6.29 -14.64 0.66
C GLY A 25 -6.19 -13.30 -0.05
N TRP A 26 -6.14 -12.20 0.70
CA TRP A 26 -6.26 -10.86 0.14
C TRP A 26 -4.93 -10.26 -0.29
N VAL A 27 -4.91 -9.73 -1.51
CA VAL A 27 -3.85 -8.90 -2.07
C VAL A 27 -4.37 -7.46 -2.19
N VAL A 28 -3.94 -6.59 -1.29
CA VAL A 28 -4.28 -5.17 -1.31
C VAL A 28 -3.23 -4.41 -2.12
N VAL A 29 -3.67 -3.74 -3.18
CA VAL A 29 -2.81 -2.96 -4.08
C VAL A 29 -3.06 -1.48 -3.85
N LEU A 30 -2.04 -0.78 -3.37
CA LEU A 30 -2.13 0.66 -3.17
C LEU A 30 -2.05 1.42 -4.49
N GLY A 31 -3.00 2.32 -4.71
CA GLY A 31 -3.04 3.23 -5.84
C GLY A 31 -1.84 4.17 -5.94
N VAL A 32 -1.67 4.72 -7.14
CA VAL A 32 -0.72 5.77 -7.49
C VAL A 32 -1.43 6.71 -8.45
N ARG A 33 -1.12 8.00 -8.33
CA ARG A 33 -1.65 9.04 -9.19
C ARG A 33 -1.61 8.63 -10.66
N LEU A 34 -2.76 8.77 -11.32
CA LEU A 34 -2.91 8.52 -12.75
C LEU A 34 -2.20 9.60 -13.59
N GLN A 35 -1.77 9.22 -14.80
CA GLN A 35 -1.20 10.12 -15.80
C GLN A 35 -2.24 10.39 -16.89
N GLY A 36 -2.98 11.50 -16.78
CA GLY A 36 -4.04 11.83 -17.73
C GLY A 36 -5.10 10.73 -17.84
N ASP A 37 -5.62 10.30 -16.68
CA ASP A 37 -6.52 9.14 -16.54
C ASP A 37 -5.95 7.78 -16.96
N GLN A 38 -4.66 7.68 -17.27
CA GLN A 38 -4.00 6.42 -17.58
C GLN A 38 -3.17 5.89 -16.41
N VAL A 39 -2.98 4.57 -16.39
CA VAL A 39 -2.10 3.88 -15.43
C VAL A 39 -0.68 4.38 -15.65
N SER A 40 -0.06 4.92 -14.60
CA SER A 40 1.35 5.32 -14.61
C SER A 40 2.27 4.10 -14.61
N SER A 41 3.56 4.28 -14.91
CA SER A 41 4.55 3.19 -14.86
C SER A 41 4.62 2.49 -13.50
N ASP A 42 4.60 3.27 -12.42
CA ASP A 42 4.62 2.74 -11.05
C ASP A 42 3.36 1.94 -10.76
N TYR A 43 2.20 2.43 -11.22
CA TYR A 43 0.95 1.73 -10.99
C TYR A 43 0.86 0.45 -11.81
N ALA A 44 1.32 0.47 -13.06
CA ALA A 44 1.41 -0.73 -13.91
C ALA A 44 2.26 -1.80 -13.24
N CYS A 45 3.43 -1.45 -12.69
CA CYS A 45 4.29 -2.40 -11.98
C CYS A 45 3.59 -3.04 -10.77
N ARG A 46 2.82 -2.25 -10.00
CA ARG A 46 2.02 -2.78 -8.87
C ARG A 46 0.92 -3.72 -9.34
N LEU A 47 0.23 -3.39 -10.42
CA LEU A 47 -0.86 -4.19 -10.98
C LEU A 47 -0.33 -5.49 -11.58
N GLU A 48 0.77 -5.43 -12.34
CA GLU A 48 1.46 -6.60 -12.88
C GLU A 48 1.94 -7.53 -11.77
N ARG A 49 2.47 -6.97 -10.66
CA ARG A 49 2.82 -7.73 -9.47
C ARG A 49 1.61 -8.47 -8.90
N ALA A 50 0.50 -7.78 -8.70
CA ALA A 50 -0.73 -8.37 -8.17
C ALA A 50 -1.29 -9.46 -9.10
N ALA A 51 -1.25 -9.23 -10.41
CA ALA A 51 -1.62 -10.21 -11.43
C ALA A 51 -0.75 -11.48 -11.34
N ALA A 52 0.57 -11.33 -11.19
CA ALA A 52 1.48 -12.45 -11.02
C ALA A 52 1.18 -13.26 -9.75
N LEU A 53 0.89 -12.59 -8.64
CA LEU A 53 0.52 -13.25 -7.38
C LEU A 53 -0.80 -14.03 -7.52
N CYS A 54 -1.82 -13.46 -8.15
CA CYS A 54 -3.11 -14.12 -8.35
C CYS A 54 -3.03 -15.29 -9.35
N ARG A 55 -2.19 -15.19 -10.38
CA ARG A 55 -1.94 -16.31 -11.30
C ARG A 55 -1.21 -17.49 -10.62
N ALA A 56 -0.35 -17.21 -9.64
CA ALA A 56 0.35 -18.24 -8.88
C ALA A 56 -0.57 -18.97 -7.87
N ASP A 57 -1.62 -18.30 -7.40
CA ASP A 57 -2.63 -18.87 -6.52
C ASP A 57 -4.02 -18.27 -6.85
N PRO A 58 -4.86 -19.00 -7.60
CA PRO A 58 -6.19 -18.54 -8.00
C PRO A 58 -7.16 -18.30 -6.84
N GLN A 59 -6.84 -18.75 -5.62
CA GLN A 59 -7.66 -18.46 -4.43
C GLN A 59 -7.47 -17.03 -3.92
N ARG A 60 -6.45 -16.31 -4.42
CA ARG A 60 -6.20 -14.92 -4.04
C ARG A 60 -7.23 -13.98 -4.65
N ARG A 61 -7.71 -13.06 -3.81
CA ARG A 61 -8.59 -11.94 -4.21
C ARG A 61 -7.78 -10.65 -4.17
N ILE A 62 -7.99 -9.79 -5.15
CA ILE A 62 -7.31 -8.50 -5.24
C ILE A 62 -8.27 -7.40 -4.78
N LEU A 63 -7.81 -6.58 -3.84
CA LEU A 63 -8.46 -5.33 -3.46
C LEU A 63 -7.62 -4.15 -3.95
N LEU A 64 -8.15 -3.42 -4.92
CA LEU A 64 -7.54 -2.19 -5.42
C LEU A 64 -8.06 -1.01 -4.61
N VAL A 65 -7.17 -0.22 -4.03
CA VAL A 65 -7.55 0.97 -3.25
C VAL A 65 -6.96 2.24 -3.86
N GLY A 66 -7.78 3.28 -3.99
CA GLY A 66 -7.35 4.58 -4.48
C GLY A 66 -8.48 5.33 -5.17
N GLY A 67 -8.74 6.56 -4.73
CA GLY A 67 -9.79 7.41 -5.27
C GLY A 67 -9.37 8.25 -6.47
N GLN A 68 -10.10 9.34 -6.71
CA GLN A 68 -9.89 10.21 -7.86
C GLN A 68 -8.74 11.20 -7.62
N THR A 69 -7.75 11.20 -8.50
CA THR A 69 -6.61 12.14 -8.44
C THR A 69 -6.68 13.20 -9.53
N GLY A 70 -7.78 13.98 -9.54
CA GLY A 70 -7.98 15.14 -10.41
C GLY A 70 -8.50 14.85 -11.81
N GLY A 71 -8.80 13.59 -12.12
CA GLY A 71 -9.38 13.16 -13.39
C GLY A 71 -10.80 12.62 -13.26
N SER A 72 -11.30 11.98 -14.31
CA SER A 72 -12.69 11.50 -14.37
C SER A 72 -12.91 10.11 -13.76
N VAL A 73 -11.81 9.37 -13.51
CA VAL A 73 -11.83 7.98 -13.04
C VAL A 73 -10.93 7.85 -11.81
N SER A 74 -11.32 7.00 -10.86
CA SER A 74 -10.49 6.67 -9.70
C SER A 74 -9.29 5.80 -10.09
N GLU A 75 -8.24 5.84 -9.27
CA GLU A 75 -7.09 4.95 -9.40
C GLU A 75 -7.55 3.48 -9.37
N ALA A 76 -8.40 3.11 -8.40
CA ALA A 76 -8.88 1.74 -8.23
C ALA A 76 -9.67 1.23 -9.44
N GLU A 77 -10.58 2.03 -10.00
CA GLU A 77 -11.35 1.64 -11.19
C GLU A 77 -10.44 1.48 -12.41
N ARG A 78 -9.49 2.40 -12.60
CA ARG A 78 -8.52 2.30 -13.70
C ARG A 78 -7.62 1.07 -13.55
N GLY A 79 -7.20 0.73 -12.33
CA GLY A 79 -6.45 -0.47 -12.04
C GLY A 79 -7.24 -1.76 -12.31
N ARG A 80 -8.54 -1.76 -11.97
CA ARG A 80 -9.44 -2.89 -12.24
C ARG A 80 -9.54 -3.15 -13.75
N GLN A 81 -9.76 -2.10 -14.53
CA GLN A 81 -9.80 -2.18 -15.99
C GLN A 81 -8.49 -2.70 -16.58
N PHE A 82 -7.34 -2.28 -16.02
CA PHE A 82 -6.03 -2.77 -16.44
C PHE A 82 -5.88 -4.29 -16.17
N LEU A 83 -6.23 -4.76 -14.97
CA LEU A 83 -6.14 -6.19 -14.62
C LEU A 83 -7.10 -7.07 -15.44
N VAL A 84 -8.32 -6.59 -15.71
CA VAL A 84 -9.26 -7.29 -16.60
C VAL A 84 -8.68 -7.40 -18.02
N LYS A 85 -8.05 -6.34 -18.54
CA LYS A 85 -7.34 -6.39 -19.85
C LYS A 85 -6.16 -7.36 -19.85
N MET A 86 -5.53 -7.59 -18.69
CA MET A 86 -4.51 -8.63 -18.52
C MET A 86 -5.08 -10.05 -18.40
N GLY A 87 -6.41 -10.21 -18.49
CA GLY A 87 -7.08 -11.50 -18.44
C GLY A 87 -7.44 -12.00 -17.03
N LEU A 88 -7.41 -11.13 -16.01
CA LEU A 88 -7.89 -11.54 -14.68
C LEU A 88 -9.43 -11.57 -14.63
N PRO A 89 -10.04 -12.60 -14.04
CA PRO A 89 -11.47 -12.66 -13.79
C PRO A 89 -11.95 -11.49 -12.90
N ILE A 90 -13.05 -10.86 -13.30
CA ILE A 90 -13.60 -9.67 -12.62
C ILE A 90 -14.08 -9.96 -11.19
N ASP A 91 -14.52 -11.18 -10.91
CA ASP A 91 -15.00 -11.69 -9.63
C ASP A 91 -13.87 -11.81 -8.57
N LEU A 92 -12.62 -11.92 -9.02
CA LEU A 92 -11.45 -11.86 -8.13
C LEU A 92 -11.06 -10.42 -7.75
N LEU A 93 -11.65 -9.41 -8.40
CA LEU A 93 -11.27 -8.00 -8.25
C LEU A 93 -12.31 -7.22 -7.46
N SER A 94 -11.90 -6.69 -6.32
CA SER A 94 -12.67 -5.72 -5.53
C SER A 94 -12.00 -4.35 -5.61
N ILE A 95 -12.79 -3.28 -5.53
CA ILE A 95 -12.30 -1.90 -5.57
C ILE A 95 -12.79 -1.10 -4.36
N GLU A 96 -11.97 -0.13 -3.98
CA GLU A 96 -12.30 0.95 -3.04
C GLU A 96 -11.81 2.26 -3.66
N ASP A 97 -12.74 3.16 -4.00
CA ASP A 97 -12.50 4.32 -4.87
C ASP A 97 -12.80 5.69 -4.23
N GLN A 98 -13.02 5.73 -2.92
CA GLN A 98 -13.42 6.94 -2.19
C GLN A 98 -12.27 7.53 -1.35
N SER A 99 -11.09 6.96 -1.42
CA SER A 99 -9.93 7.38 -0.62
C SER A 99 -9.11 8.48 -1.30
N LEU A 100 -8.67 9.45 -0.51
CA LEU A 100 -7.85 10.57 -0.99
C LEU A 100 -6.36 10.39 -0.69
N HIS A 101 -6.04 9.70 0.40
CA HIS A 101 -4.67 9.53 0.89
C HIS A 101 -4.41 8.10 1.40
N THR A 102 -3.13 7.75 1.57
CA THR A 102 -2.69 6.39 1.95
C THR A 102 -3.34 5.88 3.24
N LEU A 103 -3.57 6.74 4.24
CA LEU A 103 -4.22 6.33 5.49
C LEU A 103 -5.69 5.99 5.27
N ASP A 104 -6.41 6.76 4.45
CA ASP A 104 -7.81 6.50 4.13
C ASP A 104 -7.94 5.22 3.29
N ASN A 105 -7.04 5.02 2.31
CA ASN A 105 -6.94 3.78 1.54
C ASN A 105 -6.93 2.56 2.47
N LEU A 106 -6.04 2.56 3.47
CA LEU A 106 -5.89 1.42 4.38
C LEU A 106 -7.05 1.30 5.37
N ARG A 107 -7.66 2.41 5.80
CA ARG A 107 -8.87 2.36 6.65
C ARG A 107 -10.04 1.74 5.93
N ARG A 108 -10.27 2.13 4.69
CA ARG A 108 -11.36 1.58 3.89
C ARG A 108 -11.05 0.16 3.44
N ALA A 109 -9.79 -0.15 3.13
CA ALA A 109 -9.35 -1.53 2.94
C ALA A 109 -9.71 -2.40 4.15
N ARG A 110 -9.42 -1.94 5.38
CA ARG A 110 -9.80 -2.64 6.61
C ARG A 110 -11.31 -2.87 6.73
N GLN A 111 -12.14 -1.92 6.29
CA GLN A 111 -13.60 -2.07 6.29
C GLN A 111 -14.03 -3.15 5.29
N VAL A 112 -13.48 -3.13 4.07
CA VAL A 112 -13.77 -4.12 3.01
C VAL A 112 -13.33 -5.52 3.44
N LEU A 113 -12.16 -5.64 4.09
CA LEU A 113 -11.63 -6.91 4.59
C LEU A 113 -12.50 -7.52 5.71
N GLY A 114 -13.33 -6.74 6.41
CA GLY A 114 -14.26 -7.27 7.40
C GLY A 114 -13.55 -8.08 8.51
N GLU A 115 -13.91 -9.36 8.63
CA GLU A 115 -13.30 -10.32 9.56
C GLU A 115 -11.93 -10.83 9.08
N ASP A 116 -11.69 -10.87 7.77
CA ASP A 116 -10.42 -11.31 7.17
C ASP A 116 -9.24 -10.39 7.53
N ARG A 117 -9.51 -9.19 8.05
CA ARG A 117 -8.47 -8.26 8.53
C ARG A 117 -7.56 -8.84 9.62
N ALA A 118 -8.05 -9.86 10.34
CA ALA A 118 -7.28 -10.58 11.36
C ALA A 118 -6.28 -11.59 10.76
N GLN A 119 -6.42 -11.91 9.47
CA GLN A 119 -5.53 -12.78 8.74
C GLN A 119 -4.38 -11.98 8.10
N PRO A 120 -3.26 -12.63 7.73
CA PRO A 120 -2.23 -11.99 6.90
C PRO A 120 -2.81 -11.45 5.60
N VAL A 121 -2.49 -10.20 5.26
CA VAL A 121 -2.92 -9.55 4.02
C VAL A 121 -1.70 -9.12 3.24
N VAL A 122 -1.59 -9.54 1.98
CA VAL A 122 -0.48 -9.13 1.13
C VAL A 122 -0.68 -7.68 0.71
N LEU A 123 0.30 -6.83 1.02
CA LEU A 123 0.28 -5.41 0.69
C LEU A 123 1.28 -5.13 -0.44
N VAL A 124 0.75 -4.83 -1.63
CA VAL A 124 1.53 -4.54 -2.83
C VAL A 124 1.67 -3.04 -3.03
N THR A 125 2.90 -2.56 -3.09
CA THR A 125 3.23 -1.17 -3.41
C THR A 125 4.67 -1.04 -3.92
N SER A 126 5.04 0.15 -4.39
CA SER A 126 6.40 0.45 -4.83
C SER A 126 7.38 0.39 -3.67
N ARG A 127 8.63 -0.04 -3.92
CA ARG A 127 9.66 -0.23 -2.91
C ARG A 127 9.89 0.98 -2.00
N TYR A 128 9.89 2.19 -2.58
CA TYR A 128 10.05 3.42 -1.81
C TYR A 128 8.90 3.65 -0.81
N HIS A 129 7.70 3.15 -1.11
CA HIS A 129 6.48 3.43 -0.38
C HIS A 129 6.15 2.37 0.70
N LEU A 130 6.79 1.19 0.65
CA LEU A 130 6.53 0.05 1.54
C LEU A 130 6.56 0.39 3.03
N ALA A 131 7.59 1.14 3.49
CA ALA A 131 7.76 1.42 4.91
C ALA A 131 6.61 2.27 5.48
N ARG A 132 6.12 3.27 4.72
CA ARG A 132 4.95 4.05 5.13
C ARG A 132 3.70 3.19 5.16
N SER A 133 3.48 2.40 4.12
CA SER A 133 2.34 1.51 4.01
C SER A 133 2.28 0.49 5.15
N GLU A 134 3.42 -0.11 5.53
CA GLU A 134 3.51 -1.07 6.64
C GLU A 134 3.10 -0.45 7.96
N ILE A 135 3.68 0.70 8.32
CA ILE A 135 3.45 1.34 9.62
C ILE A 135 1.99 1.76 9.75
N LEU A 136 1.40 2.32 8.70
CA LEU A 136 0.00 2.72 8.71
C LEU A 136 -0.92 1.49 8.81
N ALA A 137 -0.65 0.43 8.05
CA ALA A 137 -1.45 -0.79 8.08
C ALA A 137 -1.42 -1.45 9.47
N ARG A 138 -0.24 -1.59 10.07
CA ARG A 138 -0.10 -2.10 11.44
C ARG A 138 -0.79 -1.20 12.47
N GLY A 139 -0.70 0.12 12.30
CA GLY A 139 -1.39 1.10 13.16
C GLY A 139 -2.91 0.96 13.13
N LEU A 140 -3.47 0.51 12.00
CA LEU A 140 -4.88 0.20 11.82
C LEU A 140 -5.25 -1.22 12.26
N GLY A 141 -4.34 -1.99 12.83
CA GLY A 141 -4.60 -3.38 13.25
C GLY A 141 -4.72 -4.38 12.10
N LEU A 142 -4.15 -4.08 10.93
CA LEU A 142 -3.95 -5.06 9.86
C LEU A 142 -2.67 -5.87 10.12
N HIS A 143 -2.60 -7.06 9.53
CA HIS A 143 -1.41 -7.92 9.55
C HIS A 143 -0.75 -7.94 8.15
N PRO A 144 -0.03 -6.87 7.76
CA PRO A 144 0.50 -6.78 6.40
C PRO A 144 1.68 -7.73 6.19
N VAL A 145 1.64 -8.46 5.06
CA VAL A 145 2.76 -9.12 4.42
C VAL A 145 3.20 -8.24 3.26
N LEU A 146 4.39 -7.66 3.36
CA LEU A 146 4.87 -6.72 2.34
C LEU A 146 5.29 -7.46 1.08
N CYS A 147 4.84 -6.96 -0.07
CA CYS A 147 5.26 -7.43 -1.38
C CYS A 147 5.66 -6.24 -2.25
N ALA A 148 6.93 -6.21 -2.65
CA ALA A 148 7.46 -5.18 -3.53
C ALA A 148 6.90 -5.35 -4.96
N ALA A 149 6.42 -4.25 -5.55
CA ALA A 149 6.06 -4.23 -6.95
C ALA A 149 7.27 -4.53 -7.84
N GLU A 150 8.35 -3.79 -7.63
CA GLU A 150 9.59 -3.91 -8.39
C GLU A 150 10.43 -5.10 -7.91
N GLU A 151 11.04 -5.85 -8.83
CA GLU A 151 11.94 -6.96 -8.46
C GLU A 151 13.17 -6.50 -7.70
N ARG A 152 13.69 -5.31 -8.02
CA ARG A 152 14.88 -4.72 -7.38
C ARG A 152 14.67 -3.24 -7.13
N LEU A 153 15.33 -2.72 -6.10
CA LEU A 153 15.38 -1.29 -5.83
C LEU A 153 16.21 -0.58 -6.91
N ARG A 154 15.61 0.38 -7.60
CA ARG A 154 16.33 1.28 -8.51
C ARG A 154 16.97 2.40 -7.71
N LEU A 155 18.22 2.75 -8.06
CA LEU A 155 19.02 3.76 -7.36
C LEU A 155 19.18 5.03 -8.21
N ASP A 156 18.09 5.49 -8.79
CA ASP A 156 18.06 6.77 -9.49
C ASP A 156 17.79 7.93 -8.51
N PRO A 157 18.19 9.18 -8.84
CA PRO A 157 18.04 10.32 -7.95
C PRO A 157 16.60 10.58 -7.50
N LEU A 158 15.61 10.27 -8.35
CA LEU A 158 14.20 10.48 -8.03
C LEU A 158 13.73 9.47 -6.97
N VAL A 159 14.07 8.19 -7.11
CA VAL A 159 13.74 7.17 -6.10
C VAL A 159 14.46 7.43 -4.77
N LEU A 160 15.72 7.88 -4.80
CA LEU A 160 16.44 8.27 -3.60
C LEU A 160 15.76 9.45 -2.89
N TRP A 161 15.29 10.43 -3.65
CA TRP A 161 14.51 11.55 -3.12
C TRP A 161 13.18 11.09 -2.51
N GLN A 162 12.45 10.19 -3.18
CA GLN A 162 11.21 9.61 -2.65
C GLN A 162 11.47 8.85 -1.34
N LEU A 163 12.52 8.04 -1.26
CA LEU A 163 12.92 7.35 -0.03
C LEU A 163 13.22 8.33 1.11
N ALA A 164 13.90 9.44 0.81
CA ALA A 164 14.17 10.49 1.79
C ALA A 164 12.88 11.16 2.28
N LEU A 165 11.93 11.46 1.37
CA LEU A 165 10.62 12.00 1.73
C LEU A 165 9.82 11.02 2.62
N GLU A 166 9.84 9.73 2.31
CA GLU A 166 9.17 8.69 3.10
C GLU A 166 9.81 8.55 4.49
N ALA A 167 11.14 8.60 4.58
CA ALA A 167 11.85 8.63 5.85
C ALA A 167 11.50 9.87 6.68
N GLY A 168 11.42 11.05 6.04
CA GLY A 168 10.99 12.29 6.67
C GLY A 168 9.56 12.22 7.19
N TYR A 169 8.63 11.70 6.37
CA TYR A 169 7.24 11.48 6.78
C TYR A 169 7.16 10.57 8.02
N LEU A 170 7.87 9.44 8.00
CA LEU A 170 7.85 8.48 9.10
C LEU A 170 8.49 9.02 10.38
N HIS A 171 9.51 9.87 10.26
CA HIS A 171 10.06 10.60 11.38
C HIS A 171 9.00 11.48 12.03
N TRP A 172 8.37 12.36 11.25
CA TRP A 172 7.33 13.27 11.74
C TRP A 172 6.10 12.54 12.30
N TYR A 173 5.65 11.49 11.63
CA TYR A 173 4.54 10.64 12.09
C TYR A 173 4.82 10.10 13.50
N LYS A 174 6.04 9.63 13.76
CA LYS A 174 6.41 9.10 15.08
C LYS A 174 6.55 10.17 16.13
N VAL A 175 7.19 11.29 15.79
CA VAL A 175 7.31 12.43 16.70
C VAL A 175 5.91 12.88 17.12
N GLY A 176 4.99 13.03 16.16
CA GLY A 176 3.59 13.36 16.43
C GLY A 176 2.89 12.31 17.30
N ARG A 177 3.08 11.01 17.02
CA ARG A 177 2.48 9.93 17.82
C ARG A 177 3.03 9.87 19.24
N ALA A 178 4.34 10.02 19.41
CA ALA A 178 4.99 10.04 20.72
C ALA A 178 4.54 11.25 21.54
N TRP A 179 4.45 12.42 20.90
CA TRP A 179 3.92 13.63 21.50
C TRP A 179 2.45 13.47 21.92
N ALA A 180 1.60 12.88 21.08
CA ALA A 180 0.20 12.64 21.41
C ALA A 180 0.04 11.69 22.61
N LEU A 181 0.86 10.63 22.67
CA LEU A 181 0.89 9.71 23.83
C LEU A 181 1.39 10.41 25.10
N TRP A 182 2.39 11.28 24.98
CA TRP A 182 2.95 12.00 26.11
C TRP A 182 2.01 13.08 26.67
N THR A 183 1.27 13.76 25.81
CA THR A 183 0.39 14.88 26.20
C THR A 183 -1.04 14.48 26.54
N GLY A 184 -1.40 13.19 26.46
CA GLY A 184 -2.75 12.71 26.81
C GLY A 184 -3.87 13.16 25.86
N HIS A 185 -3.54 13.77 24.71
CA HIS A 185 -4.51 14.20 23.69
C HIS A 185 -4.99 13.03 22.83
N CYS A 186 -5.77 12.12 23.41
CA CYS A 186 -6.34 10.93 22.75
C CYS A 186 -7.15 11.26 21.49
N HIS A 187 -7.70 12.48 21.38
CA HIS A 187 -8.49 12.92 20.22
C HIS A 187 -7.67 13.01 18.92
N SER A 188 -6.35 13.24 19.01
CA SER A 188 -5.45 13.27 17.85
C SER A 188 -5.06 11.86 17.37
N LEU A 189 -5.05 10.87 18.28
CA LEU A 189 -4.77 9.47 17.97
C LEU A 189 -5.91 8.81 17.19
N ALA A 190 -7.17 9.21 17.41
CA ALA A 190 -8.33 8.68 16.69
C ALA A 190 -8.28 8.96 15.16
N ARG A 191 -7.52 9.97 14.71
CA ARG A 191 -7.25 10.21 13.28
C ARG A 191 -6.02 9.48 12.76
N ILE A 192 -5.31 8.72 13.59
CA ILE A 192 -4.07 7.99 13.27
C ILE A 192 -4.22 6.47 13.41
N THR A 193 -5.08 6.01 14.34
CA THR A 193 -5.57 4.62 14.48
C THR A 193 -6.82 4.36 13.67
#